data_AF-A0A401TWA7-F1
#
_entry.id   AF-A0A401TWA7-F1
#
_cell.length_a   1.000
_cell.length_b   1.000
_cell.length_c   1.000
_cell.angle_alpha   90.00
_cell.angle_beta   90.00
_cell.angle_gamma   90.00
#
_symmetry.space_group_name_H-M   'P 1'
#
loop_
_entity.id
_entity.type
_entity.pdbx_description
1 polymer ?
#
loop_
_entity_poly.entity_id
_entity_poly.type
_entity_poly.pdbx_seq_one_letter_code
_entity_poly.pdbx_strand_id
1 'polypeptide(L)'
;MTTLRMRARDFLTEDELVAVRERTTWKGVALIVHAWALILGAIALVAWWPNPLTYLLAVAIIGSRQLGLAILMHDGAHGCLSADEKTNLALSQWFCAYPIFAETRGYRRYHLQHHARTQQEDDPDLVLSAPFPITRLSYRRKFLRDITGQTGYQQRKAQLLNAIGPKEWSLSRRAANFWQKLGPQCVTNALLFAGLAAAGVWWAYPLLWLVPLL
;
A
#
# COMPACT_ATOMS: atom_id res chain seq x y z
N MET A 1 -31.09 -0.50 -12.06
CA MET A 1 -30.89 -1.86 -12.59
C MET A 1 -30.38 -2.73 -11.45
N THR A 2 -31.13 -3.74 -11.02
CA THR A 2 -30.65 -4.73 -10.05
C THR A 2 -29.60 -5.61 -10.74
N THR A 3 -28.32 -5.38 -10.44
CA THR A 3 -27.23 -6.23 -10.94
C THR A 3 -27.43 -7.65 -10.40
N LEU A 4 -27.59 -8.63 -11.29
CA LEU A 4 -27.69 -10.04 -10.92
C LEU A 4 -26.38 -10.49 -10.27
N ARG A 5 -26.41 -10.85 -8.98
CA ARG A 5 -25.26 -11.44 -8.31
C ARG A 5 -25.20 -12.92 -8.64
N MET A 6 -24.13 -13.33 -9.31
CA MET A 6 -23.87 -14.73 -9.60
C MET A 6 -22.93 -15.28 -8.53
N ARG A 7 -23.21 -16.47 -7.98
CA ARG A 7 -22.34 -17.06 -6.96
C ARG A 7 -21.26 -17.87 -7.66
N ALA A 8 -20.04 -17.87 -7.12
CA ALA A 8 -18.95 -18.68 -7.69
C ALA A 8 -19.31 -20.18 -7.82
N ARG A 9 -20.09 -20.70 -6.88
CA ARG A 9 -20.61 -22.09 -6.89
C ARG A 9 -21.59 -22.40 -8.03
N ASP A 10 -22.11 -21.38 -8.69
CA ASP A 10 -22.97 -21.56 -9.86
C ASP A 10 -22.12 -21.86 -11.13
N PHE A 11 -20.78 -21.75 -11.04
CA PHE A 11 -19.85 -21.95 -12.16
C PHE A 11 -18.69 -22.91 -11.89
N LEU A 12 -18.31 -23.09 -10.61
CA LEU A 12 -17.18 -23.91 -10.20
C LEU A 12 -17.67 -25.09 -9.36
N THR A 13 -17.07 -26.25 -9.60
CA THR A 13 -17.20 -27.43 -8.74
C THR A 13 -16.56 -27.19 -7.36
N GLU A 14 -16.88 -28.03 -6.37
CA GLU A 14 -16.27 -27.91 -5.03
C GLU A 14 -14.75 -28.10 -5.07
N ASP A 15 -14.24 -29.03 -5.88
CA ASP A 15 -12.80 -29.25 -6.03
C ASP A 15 -12.10 -28.03 -6.65
N GLU A 16 -12.71 -27.40 -7.66
CA GLU A 16 -12.21 -26.15 -8.23
C GLU A 16 -12.25 -25.00 -7.22
N LEU A 17 -13.33 -24.90 -6.42
CA LEU A 17 -13.44 -23.90 -5.36
C LEU A 17 -12.37 -24.07 -4.29
N VAL A 18 -12.05 -25.31 -3.89
CA VAL A 18 -10.96 -25.61 -2.98
C VAL A 18 -9.63 -25.20 -3.59
N ALA A 19 -9.38 -25.59 -4.85
CA ALA A 19 -8.13 -25.29 -5.55
C ALA A 19 -7.87 -23.77 -5.67
N VAL A 20 -8.87 -22.97 -6.08
CA VAL A 20 -8.70 -21.51 -6.23
C VAL A 20 -8.64 -20.75 -4.90
N ARG A 21 -9.03 -21.39 -3.79
CA ARG A 21 -8.97 -20.80 -2.44
C ARG A 21 -7.78 -21.29 -1.62
N GLU A 22 -6.98 -22.21 -2.18
CA GLU A 22 -5.81 -22.72 -1.50
C GLU A 22 -4.81 -21.58 -1.24
N ARG A 23 -4.33 -21.49 0.00
CA ARG A 23 -3.40 -20.46 0.44
C ARG A 23 -2.06 -21.10 0.76
N THR A 24 -1.02 -20.70 0.04
CA THR A 24 0.33 -21.24 0.21
C THR A 24 1.25 -20.20 0.83
N THR A 25 1.57 -20.33 2.13
CA THR A 25 2.34 -19.33 2.88
C THR A 25 3.71 -19.00 2.27
N TRP A 26 4.45 -19.99 1.79
CA TRP A 26 5.79 -19.74 1.22
C TRP A 26 5.72 -18.88 -0.04
N LYS A 27 4.65 -18.97 -0.85
CA LYS A 27 4.45 -18.12 -2.04
C LYS A 27 4.26 -16.67 -1.62
N GLY A 28 3.44 -16.41 -0.60
CA GLY A 28 3.26 -15.08 -0.02
C GLY A 28 4.57 -14.47 0.48
N VAL A 29 5.35 -15.26 1.23
CA VAL A 29 6.70 -14.84 1.69
C VAL A 29 7.64 -14.59 0.51
N ALA A 30 7.66 -15.45 -0.51
CA ALA A 30 8.51 -15.29 -1.68
C ALA A 30 8.19 -14.01 -2.47
N LEU A 31 6.91 -13.65 -2.60
CA LEU A 31 6.49 -12.40 -3.25
C LEU A 31 6.97 -11.16 -2.46
N ILE A 32 6.87 -11.20 -1.12
CA ILE A 32 7.36 -10.14 -0.25
C ILE A 32 8.89 -10.02 -0.37
N VAL A 33 9.62 -11.13 -0.26
CA VAL A 33 11.08 -11.17 -0.40
C VAL A 33 11.51 -10.65 -1.76
N HIS A 34 10.82 -11.03 -2.83
CA HIS A 34 11.09 -10.54 -4.18
C HIS A 34 10.94 -9.01 -4.27
N ALA A 35 9.86 -8.44 -3.72
CA ALA A 35 9.65 -6.99 -3.71
C ALA A 35 10.78 -6.26 -2.98
N TRP A 36 11.14 -6.73 -1.78
CA TRP A 36 12.22 -6.15 -0.98
C TRP A 36 13.60 -6.33 -1.60
N ALA A 37 13.88 -7.48 -2.22
CA ALA A 37 15.13 -7.73 -2.91
C ALA A 37 15.33 -6.75 -4.08
N LEU A 38 14.28 -6.46 -4.85
CA LEU A 38 14.35 -5.46 -5.92
C LEU A 38 14.52 -4.03 -5.39
N ILE A 39 13.87 -3.69 -4.27
CA ILE A 39 14.06 -2.39 -3.61
C ILE A 39 15.51 -2.22 -3.15
N LEU A 40 16.04 -3.19 -2.39
CA LEU A 40 17.40 -3.13 -1.87
C LEU A 40 18.44 -3.20 -2.98
N GLY A 41 18.19 -4.01 -4.01
CA GLY A 41 19.03 -4.09 -5.21
C GLY A 41 19.08 -2.77 -5.99
N ALA A 42 17.95 -2.06 -6.12
CA ALA A 42 17.91 -0.73 -6.74
C ALA A 42 18.68 0.32 -5.92
N ILE A 43 18.57 0.27 -4.58
CA ILE A 43 19.37 1.14 -3.69
C ILE A 43 20.86 0.84 -3.84
N ALA A 44 21.25 -0.44 -3.81
CA ALA A 44 22.64 -0.87 -3.97
C ALA A 44 23.22 -0.46 -5.33
N LEU A 45 22.42 -0.53 -6.40
CA LEU A 45 22.82 -0.07 -7.74
C LEU A 45 23.21 1.41 -7.74
N VAL A 46 22.39 2.28 -7.15
CA VAL A 46 22.69 3.72 -7.08
C VAL A 46 23.86 3.99 -6.15
N ALA A 47 23.98 3.27 -5.04
CA ALA A 47 25.10 3.42 -4.11
C ALA A 47 26.44 3.03 -4.75
N TRP A 48 26.44 1.97 -5.59
CA TRP A 48 27.65 1.52 -6.29
C TRP A 48 27.96 2.38 -7.51
N TRP A 49 26.95 2.75 -8.29
CA TRP A 49 27.12 3.54 -9.51
C TRP A 49 26.16 4.73 -9.55
N PRO A 50 26.46 5.80 -8.80
CA PRO A 50 25.59 6.97 -8.71
C PRO A 50 25.60 7.74 -10.02
N ASN A 51 24.50 7.67 -10.77
CA ASN A 51 24.29 8.45 -12.00
C ASN A 51 22.80 8.79 -12.18
N PRO A 52 22.46 9.84 -12.95
CA PRO A 52 21.07 10.21 -13.20
C PRO A 52 20.20 9.06 -13.75
N LEU A 53 20.74 8.20 -14.62
CA LEU A 53 20.00 7.07 -15.18
C LEU A 53 19.74 5.96 -14.15
N THR A 54 20.72 5.62 -13.31
CA THR A 54 20.54 4.61 -12.24
C THR A 54 19.58 5.14 -11.17
N TYR A 55 19.61 6.44 -10.90
CA TYR A 55 18.63 7.10 -10.04
C TYR A 55 17.20 6.98 -10.61
N LEU A 56 16.97 7.39 -11.86
CA LEU A 56 15.65 7.32 -12.49
C LEU A 56 15.13 5.88 -12.57
N LEU A 57 16.00 4.93 -12.91
CA LEU A 57 15.66 3.51 -12.92
C LEU A 57 15.30 3.02 -11.52
N ALA A 58 16.07 3.39 -10.49
CA ALA A 58 15.79 3.02 -9.11
C ALA A 58 14.46 3.60 -8.62
N VAL A 59 14.15 4.87 -8.92
CA VAL A 59 12.85 5.48 -8.61
C VAL A 59 11.70 4.70 -9.26
N ALA A 60 11.83 4.33 -10.54
CA ALA A 60 10.82 3.53 -11.24
C ALA A 60 10.66 2.13 -10.63
N ILE A 61 11.76 1.43 -10.33
CA ILE A 61 11.73 0.10 -9.72
C ILE A 61 11.10 0.19 -8.33
N ILE A 62 11.60 1.07 -7.46
CA ILE A 62 11.14 1.19 -6.07
C ILE A 62 9.68 1.63 -6.04
N GLY A 63 9.26 2.62 -6.83
CA GLY A 63 7.85 3.01 -6.94
C GLY A 63 6.95 1.86 -7.40
N SER A 64 7.39 1.08 -8.39
CA SER A 64 6.63 -0.11 -8.81
C SER A 64 6.55 -1.17 -7.70
N ARG A 65 7.59 -1.31 -6.88
CA ARG A 65 7.61 -2.27 -5.76
C ARG A 65 6.81 -1.76 -4.57
N GLN A 66 6.74 -0.45 -4.32
CA GLN A 66 5.86 0.13 -3.32
C GLN A 66 4.38 -0.09 -3.69
N LEU A 67 4.03 0.05 -4.97
CA LEU A 67 2.72 -0.39 -5.47
C LEU A 67 2.54 -1.90 -5.27
N GLY A 68 3.57 -2.71 -5.56
CA GLY A 68 3.57 -4.15 -5.28
C GLY A 68 3.33 -4.48 -3.81
N LEU A 69 3.93 -3.75 -2.87
CA LEU A 69 3.69 -3.89 -1.44
C LEU A 69 2.24 -3.50 -1.09
N ALA A 70 1.68 -2.46 -1.71
CA ALA A 70 0.26 -2.12 -1.53
C ALA A 70 -0.68 -3.23 -2.03
N ILE A 71 -0.33 -3.88 -3.15
CA ILE A 71 -1.07 -5.05 -3.69
C ILE A 71 -0.95 -6.24 -2.73
N LEU A 72 0.24 -6.53 -2.21
CA LEU A 72 0.42 -7.60 -1.23
C LEU A 72 -0.30 -7.31 0.09
N MET A 73 -0.36 -6.05 0.51
CA MET A 73 -1.21 -5.63 1.64
C MET A 73 -2.69 -5.88 1.34
N HIS A 74 -3.15 -5.55 0.13
CA HIS A 74 -4.52 -5.85 -0.31
C HIS A 74 -4.81 -7.36 -0.22
N ASP A 75 -3.92 -8.21 -0.71
CA ASP A 75 -4.07 -9.67 -0.62
C ASP A 75 -4.05 -10.15 0.84
N GLY A 76 -3.22 -9.51 1.67
CA GLY A 76 -3.21 -9.70 3.12
C GLY A 76 -4.52 -9.28 3.78
N ALA A 77 -5.22 -8.26 3.26
CA ALA A 77 -6.55 -7.87 3.71
C ALA A 77 -7.60 -8.94 3.39
N HIS A 78 -7.43 -9.69 2.29
CA HIS A 78 -8.24 -10.88 1.96
C HIS A 78 -7.82 -12.15 2.69
N GLY A 79 -6.65 -12.15 3.36
CA GLY A 79 -6.14 -13.33 4.06
C GLY A 79 -5.41 -14.31 3.13
N CYS A 80 -4.91 -13.84 1.99
CA CYS A 80 -4.33 -14.68 0.94
C CYS A 80 -2.82 -14.95 1.09
N LEU A 81 -2.10 -14.22 1.95
CA LEU A 81 -0.65 -14.37 2.09
C LEU A 81 -0.24 -15.61 2.89
N SER A 82 -1.10 -16.10 3.78
CA SER A 82 -0.84 -17.29 4.60
C SER A 82 -2.15 -17.95 5.03
N ALA A 83 -2.13 -19.26 5.23
CA ALA A 83 -3.26 -19.99 5.80
C ALA A 83 -3.50 -19.64 7.28
N ASP A 84 -2.44 -19.31 8.03
CA ASP A 84 -2.54 -18.80 9.41
C ASP A 84 -2.82 -17.29 9.42
N GLU A 85 -3.91 -16.88 10.07
CA GLU A 85 -4.39 -15.49 10.06
C GLU A 85 -3.39 -14.54 10.74
N LYS A 86 -2.77 -14.95 11.85
CA LYS A 86 -1.81 -14.13 12.59
C LYS A 86 -0.57 -13.86 11.72
N THR A 87 -0.05 -14.90 11.10
CA THR A 87 1.09 -14.82 10.17
C THR A 87 0.73 -13.96 8.96
N ASN A 88 -0.43 -14.18 8.33
CA ASN A 88 -0.89 -13.35 7.21
C ASN A 88 -0.92 -11.87 7.59
N LEU A 89 -1.51 -11.55 8.75
CA LEU A 89 -1.62 -10.18 9.21
C LEU A 89 -0.25 -9.57 9.56
N ALA A 90 0.64 -10.34 10.19
CA ALA A 90 2.00 -9.89 10.49
C ALA A 90 2.79 -9.58 9.20
N LEU A 91 2.73 -10.49 8.22
CA LEU A 91 3.35 -10.31 6.91
C LEU A 91 2.82 -9.04 6.22
N SER A 92 1.49 -8.91 6.13
CA SER A 92 0.83 -7.76 5.53
C SER A 92 1.17 -6.45 6.23
N GLN A 93 1.16 -6.41 7.57
CA GLN A 93 1.41 -5.17 8.30
C GLN A 93 2.86 -4.72 8.21
N TRP A 94 3.79 -5.59 8.63
CA TRP A 94 5.17 -5.18 8.88
C TRP A 94 6.00 -5.06 7.62
N PHE A 95 5.72 -5.90 6.61
CA PHE A 95 6.54 -5.97 5.40
C PHE A 95 5.87 -5.33 4.19
N CYS A 96 4.55 -5.09 4.23
CA CYS A 96 3.82 -4.51 3.10
C CYS A 96 3.23 -3.14 3.45
N ALA A 97 2.42 -3.04 4.50
CA ALA A 97 1.61 -1.86 4.79
C ALA A 97 2.40 -0.75 5.50
N TYR A 98 2.95 -1.02 6.68
CA TYR A 98 3.64 -0.01 7.50
C TYR A 98 4.80 0.70 6.79
N PRO A 99 5.64 0.00 6.00
CA PRO A 99 6.72 0.63 5.24
C PRO A 99 6.24 1.76 4.32
N ILE A 100 5.06 1.61 3.71
CA ILE A 100 4.48 2.60 2.78
C ILE A 100 3.43 3.51 3.45
N PHE A 101 3.46 3.60 4.78
CA PHE A 101 2.49 4.33 5.59
C PHE A 101 1.03 3.86 5.42
N ALA A 102 0.79 2.57 5.19
CA ALA A 102 -0.57 2.01 5.12
C ALA A 102 -0.92 1.21 6.41
N GLU A 103 -2.14 0.68 6.48
CA GLU A 103 -2.61 -0.12 7.62
C GLU A 103 -3.65 -1.16 7.17
N THR A 104 -3.30 -2.44 7.30
CA THR A 104 -4.06 -3.58 6.77
C THR A 104 -5.43 -3.73 7.43
N ARG A 105 -5.58 -3.55 8.74
CA ARG A 105 -6.86 -3.83 9.43
C ARG A 105 -7.94 -2.80 9.06
N GLY A 106 -7.56 -1.54 9.06
CA GLY A 106 -8.36 -0.38 8.68
C GLY A 106 -8.69 -0.42 7.21
N TYR A 107 -7.71 -0.77 6.36
CA TYR A 107 -7.95 -1.04 4.95
C TYR A 107 -8.98 -2.18 4.77
N ARG A 108 -8.74 -3.35 5.38
CA ARG A 108 -9.64 -4.51 5.33
C ARG A 108 -11.09 -4.16 5.66
N ARG A 109 -11.32 -3.35 6.71
CA ARG A 109 -12.68 -3.02 7.18
C ARG A 109 -13.53 -2.34 6.11
N TYR A 110 -12.99 -1.34 5.41
CA TYR A 110 -13.75 -0.65 4.36
C TYR A 110 -13.67 -1.41 3.02
N HIS A 111 -12.52 -2.02 2.74
CA HIS A 111 -12.27 -2.66 1.47
C HIS A 111 -13.11 -3.93 1.25
N LEU A 112 -13.35 -4.72 2.31
CA LEU A 112 -14.28 -5.85 2.22
C LEU A 112 -15.73 -5.39 2.03
N GLN A 113 -16.10 -4.19 2.50
CA GLN A 113 -17.41 -3.60 2.18
C GLN A 113 -17.49 -3.26 0.69
N HIS A 114 -16.44 -2.65 0.11
CA HIS A 114 -16.35 -2.44 -1.33
C HIS A 114 -16.56 -3.75 -2.10
N HIS A 115 -15.77 -4.80 -1.83
CA HIS A 115 -15.94 -6.09 -2.51
C HIS A 115 -17.34 -6.68 -2.33
N ALA A 116 -17.89 -6.63 -1.13
CA ALA A 116 -19.23 -7.14 -0.84
C ALA A 116 -20.34 -6.31 -1.49
N ARG A 117 -20.10 -5.04 -1.86
CA ARG A 117 -21.08 -4.07 -2.38
C ARG A 117 -20.67 -3.44 -3.72
N THR A 118 -19.73 -4.03 -4.44
CA THR A 118 -19.15 -3.47 -5.67
C THR A 118 -20.22 -2.92 -6.63
N GLN A 119 -20.09 -1.65 -7.01
CA GLN A 119 -21.01 -0.90 -7.89
C GLN A 119 -22.47 -0.82 -7.42
N GLN A 120 -22.74 -1.04 -6.13
CA GLN A 120 -24.05 -0.76 -5.52
C GLN A 120 -24.07 0.66 -4.94
N GLU A 121 -25.26 1.13 -4.56
CA GLU A 121 -25.46 2.46 -3.95
C GLU A 121 -24.66 2.66 -2.65
N ASP A 122 -24.40 1.57 -1.91
CA ASP A 122 -23.64 1.55 -0.66
C ASP A 122 -22.17 1.11 -0.80
N ASP A 123 -21.64 1.10 -2.02
CA ASP A 123 -20.21 0.89 -2.28
C ASP A 123 -19.39 2.12 -1.85
N PRO A 124 -18.48 2.00 -0.86
CA PRO A 124 -17.66 3.13 -0.41
C PRO A 124 -16.77 3.72 -1.50
N ASP A 125 -16.43 2.95 -2.54
CA ASP A 125 -15.57 3.38 -3.65
C ASP A 125 -16.37 3.82 -4.89
N LEU A 126 -17.71 3.86 -4.83
CA LEU A 126 -18.54 4.26 -5.98
C LEU A 126 -18.17 5.65 -6.51
N VAL A 127 -17.84 6.58 -5.61
CA VAL A 127 -17.42 7.95 -5.96
C VAL A 127 -16.16 7.97 -6.84
N LEU A 128 -15.35 6.92 -6.78
CA LEU A 128 -14.13 6.78 -7.58
C LEU A 128 -14.42 6.24 -8.98
N SER A 129 -15.42 5.37 -9.14
CA SER A 129 -15.72 4.67 -10.40
C SER A 129 -16.90 5.24 -11.20
N ALA A 130 -17.94 5.73 -10.54
CA ALA A 130 -19.15 6.26 -11.18
C ALA A 130 -18.90 7.42 -12.19
N PRO A 131 -17.86 8.28 -12.03
CA PRO A 131 -17.59 9.35 -12.99
C PRO A 131 -17.01 8.89 -14.34
N PHE A 132 -16.71 7.60 -14.54
CA PHE A 132 -16.16 7.11 -15.80
C PHE A 132 -17.26 6.87 -16.87
N PRO A 133 -16.94 7.08 -18.17
CA PRO A 133 -15.66 7.51 -18.71
C PRO A 133 -15.39 9.01 -18.50
N ILE A 134 -14.14 9.36 -18.19
CA ILE A 134 -13.72 10.76 -18.01
C ILE A 134 -13.22 11.39 -19.32
N THR A 135 -13.25 12.72 -19.40
CA THR A 135 -12.71 13.45 -20.55
C THR A 135 -11.18 13.37 -20.63
N ARG A 136 -10.61 13.51 -21.84
CA ARG A 136 -9.15 13.57 -22.06
C ARG A 136 -8.48 14.68 -21.24
N LEU A 137 -9.14 15.83 -21.08
CA LEU A 137 -8.64 16.94 -20.26
C LEU A 137 -8.56 16.56 -18.78
N SER A 138 -9.59 15.90 -18.26
CA SER A 138 -9.59 15.38 -16.87
C SER A 138 -8.49 14.35 -16.66
N TYR A 139 -8.30 13.43 -17.61
CA TYR A 139 -7.23 12.44 -17.58
C TYR A 139 -5.84 13.11 -17.55
N ARG A 140 -5.55 14.04 -18.47
CA ARG A 140 -4.25 14.75 -18.51
C ARG A 140 -3.96 15.47 -17.19
N ARG A 141 -4.95 16.14 -16.59
CA ARG A 141 -4.80 16.79 -15.29
C ARG A 141 -4.48 15.78 -14.18
N LYS A 142 -5.18 14.64 -14.11
CA LYS A 142 -4.92 13.59 -13.11
C LYS A 142 -3.53 13.02 -13.27
N PHE A 143 -3.15 12.66 -14.51
CA PHE A 143 -1.82 12.16 -14.84
C PHE A 143 -0.70 13.13 -14.41
N LEU A 144 -0.84 14.42 -14.75
CA LEU A 144 0.13 15.44 -14.35
C LEU A 144 0.21 15.59 -12.82
N ARG A 145 -0.92 15.53 -12.13
CA ARG A 145 -0.96 15.61 -10.66
C ARG A 145 -0.28 14.39 -10.01
N ASP A 146 -0.38 13.22 -10.60
CA ASP A 146 0.26 12.00 -10.12
C ASP A 146 1.77 12.01 -10.41
N ILE A 147 2.20 12.32 -11.64
CA ILE A 147 3.64 12.33 -12.00
C ILE A 147 4.44 13.45 -11.33
N THR A 148 3.78 14.54 -10.91
CA THR A 148 4.42 15.64 -10.17
C THR A 148 4.33 15.47 -8.65
N GLY A 149 3.76 14.36 -8.17
CA GLY A 149 3.65 14.05 -6.74
C GLY A 149 2.65 14.90 -5.95
N GLN A 150 1.82 15.70 -6.64
CA GLN A 150 0.80 16.51 -5.98
C GLN A 150 -0.26 15.63 -5.31
N THR A 151 -0.61 14.49 -5.94
CA THR A 151 -1.59 13.56 -5.39
C THR A 151 -1.07 12.94 -4.10
N GLY A 152 0.13 12.35 -4.07
CA GLY A 152 0.66 11.75 -2.86
C GLY A 152 0.94 12.81 -1.79
N TYR A 153 1.43 14.01 -2.14
CA TYR A 153 1.54 15.09 -1.16
C TYR A 153 0.20 15.39 -0.45
N GLN A 154 -0.90 15.53 -1.19
CA GLN A 154 -2.21 15.77 -0.57
C GLN A 154 -2.69 14.58 0.27
N GLN A 155 -2.42 13.35 -0.18
CA GLN A 155 -2.76 12.15 0.60
C GLN A 155 -1.95 12.07 1.90
N ARG A 156 -0.63 12.31 1.87
CA ARG A 156 0.23 12.31 3.07
C ARG A 156 -0.12 13.44 4.02
N LYS A 157 -0.44 14.63 3.50
CA LYS A 157 -0.94 15.74 4.29
C LYS A 157 -2.25 15.38 4.99
N ALA A 158 -3.22 14.82 4.27
CA ALA A 158 -4.50 14.41 4.84
C ALA A 158 -4.33 13.32 5.91
N GLN A 159 -3.45 12.34 5.64
CA GLN A 159 -3.11 11.28 6.57
C GLN A 159 -2.48 11.83 7.86
N LEU A 160 -1.51 12.73 7.75
CA LEU A 160 -0.86 13.38 8.89
C LEU A 160 -1.85 14.21 9.71
N LEU A 161 -2.69 15.01 9.06
CA LEU A 161 -3.71 15.81 9.74
C LEU A 161 -4.73 14.94 10.46
N ASN A 162 -5.15 13.81 9.86
CA ASN A 162 -6.05 12.84 10.49
C ASN A 162 -5.43 12.20 11.74
N ALA A 163 -4.13 11.86 11.69
CA ALA A 163 -3.40 11.32 12.82
C ALA A 163 -3.18 12.34 13.95
N ILE A 164 -2.94 13.60 13.61
CA ILE A 164 -2.80 14.68 14.60
C ILE A 164 -4.14 14.98 15.30
N GLY A 165 -5.25 14.88 14.56
CA GLY A 165 -6.59 15.17 15.07
C GLY A 165 -6.90 16.67 15.23
N PRO A 166 -8.12 16.99 15.68
CA PRO A 166 -8.59 18.36 15.91
C PRO A 166 -7.72 19.16 16.90
N LYS A 167 -7.66 20.49 16.74
CA LYS A 167 -6.83 21.37 17.58
C LYS A 167 -7.36 21.52 19.01
N GLU A 168 -8.65 21.25 19.20
CA GLU A 168 -9.40 21.35 20.45
C GLU A 168 -9.09 20.19 21.40
N TRP A 169 -8.49 19.11 20.89
CA TRP A 169 -8.09 17.97 21.72
C TRP A 169 -6.86 18.32 22.56
N SER A 170 -6.83 17.80 23.79
CA SER A 170 -5.63 17.84 24.64
C SER A 170 -4.44 17.17 23.95
N LEU A 171 -3.22 17.59 24.31
CA LEU A 171 -1.99 17.03 23.76
C LEU A 171 -1.89 15.51 23.97
N SER A 172 -2.32 15.00 25.13
CA SER A 172 -2.33 13.56 25.42
C SER A 172 -3.26 12.78 24.48
N ARG A 173 -4.45 13.32 24.20
CA ARG A 173 -5.40 12.70 23.27
C ARG A 173 -4.88 12.72 21.83
N ARG A 174 -4.25 13.82 21.41
CA ARG A 174 -3.63 13.94 20.08
C ARG A 174 -2.46 12.97 19.91
N ALA A 175 -1.61 12.84 20.92
CA ALA A 175 -0.51 11.87 20.93
C ALA A 175 -1.03 10.43 20.85
N ALA A 176 -2.06 10.08 21.62
CA ALA A 176 -2.69 8.76 21.56
C ALA A 176 -3.32 8.46 20.19
N ASN A 177 -4.04 9.43 19.60
CA ASN A 177 -4.61 9.27 18.26
C ASN A 177 -3.52 9.14 17.19
N PHE A 178 -2.46 9.93 17.28
CA PHE A 178 -1.34 9.84 16.35
C PHE A 178 -0.68 8.46 16.43
N TRP A 179 -0.40 7.98 17.65
CA TRP A 179 0.16 6.65 17.85
C TRP A 179 -0.72 5.55 17.26
N GLN A 180 -2.04 5.64 17.47
CA GLN A 180 -2.99 4.67 16.92
C GLN A 180 -3.05 4.69 15.38
N LYS A 181 -2.92 5.87 14.76
CA LYS A 181 -3.10 6.06 13.31
C LYS A 181 -1.82 5.88 12.50
N LEU A 182 -0.69 6.32 13.04
CA LEU A 182 0.60 6.41 12.34
C LEU A 182 1.81 5.91 13.14
N GLY A 183 1.66 5.59 14.43
CA GLY A 183 2.78 5.19 15.30
C GLY A 183 3.61 4.04 14.72
N PRO A 184 3.02 2.86 14.47
CA PRO A 184 3.75 1.71 13.89
C PRO A 184 4.41 2.01 12.53
N GLN A 185 3.76 2.82 11.69
CA GLN A 185 4.28 3.24 10.39
C GLN A 185 5.50 4.14 10.56
N CYS A 186 5.45 5.10 11.49
CA CYS A 186 6.57 5.95 11.84
C CYS A 186 7.74 5.15 12.42
N VAL A 187 7.48 4.18 13.30
CA VAL A 187 8.51 3.29 13.85
C VAL A 187 9.18 2.48 12.74
N THR A 188 8.38 1.86 11.86
CA THR A 188 8.89 1.05 10.74
C THR A 188 9.77 1.89 9.81
N ASN A 189 9.34 3.10 9.49
CA ASN A 189 10.11 4.01 8.65
C ASN A 189 11.35 4.57 9.35
N ALA A 190 11.30 4.80 10.66
CA ALA A 190 12.48 5.18 11.46
C ALA A 190 13.52 4.05 11.48
N LEU A 191 13.08 2.78 11.62
CA LEU A 191 13.96 1.61 11.54
C LEU A 191 14.56 1.46 10.13
N LEU A 192 13.78 1.67 9.08
CA LEU A 192 14.27 1.66 7.71
C LEU A 192 15.33 2.75 7.49
N PHE A 193 15.06 3.98 7.93
CA PHE A 193 16.03 5.08 7.87
C PHE A 193 17.30 4.76 8.66
N ALA A 194 17.16 4.26 9.90
CA ALA A 194 18.29 3.89 10.75
C ALA A 194 19.15 2.78 10.12
N GLY A 195 18.53 1.76 9.51
CA GLY A 195 19.24 0.70 8.81
C GLY A 195 20.02 1.23 7.59
N LEU A 196 19.41 2.09 6.78
CA LEU A 196 20.09 2.75 5.66
C LEU A 196 21.23 3.66 6.13
N ALA A 197 21.02 4.39 7.22
CA ALA A 197 22.06 5.24 7.81
C ALA A 197 23.24 4.43 8.37
N ALA A 198 22.96 3.33 9.06
CA ALA A 198 24.00 2.41 9.54
C ALA A 198 24.80 1.78 8.39
N ALA A 199 24.18 1.57 7.23
CA ALA A 199 24.83 1.12 6.01
C ALA A 199 25.55 2.24 5.22
N GLY A 200 25.60 3.48 5.73
CA GLY A 200 26.25 4.62 5.06
C GLY A 200 25.45 5.23 3.89
N VAL A 201 24.22 4.77 3.65
CA VAL A 201 23.34 5.18 2.54
C VAL A 201 22.07 5.87 3.03
N TRP A 202 22.17 6.68 4.09
CA TRP A 202 21.04 7.43 4.67
C TRP A 202 20.24 8.22 3.63
N TRP A 203 20.92 8.75 2.60
CA TRP A 203 20.34 9.52 1.50
C TRP A 203 19.34 8.73 0.66
N ALA A 204 19.43 7.39 0.65
CA ALA A 204 18.50 6.53 -0.07
C ALA A 204 17.09 6.63 0.49
N TYR A 205 16.92 6.95 1.78
CA TYR A 205 15.61 7.12 2.37
C TYR A 205 14.87 8.35 1.78
N PRO A 206 15.38 9.59 1.85
CA PRO A 206 14.69 10.72 1.23
C PRO A 206 14.65 10.64 -0.30
N LEU A 207 15.71 10.17 -0.96
CA LEU A 207 15.82 10.25 -2.43
C LEU A 207 15.21 9.06 -3.18
N LEU A 208 15.30 7.86 -2.62
CA LEU A 208 14.87 6.63 -3.31
C LEU A 208 13.66 5.96 -2.66
N TRP A 209 13.41 6.19 -1.36
CA TRP A 209 12.24 5.64 -0.68
C TRP A 209 11.07 6.63 -0.65
N LEU A 210 11.28 7.87 -0.21
CA LEU A 210 10.21 8.86 -0.05
C LEU A 210 9.76 9.48 -1.38
N VAL A 211 10.66 9.80 -2.31
CA VAL A 211 10.30 10.36 -3.63
C VAL A 211 9.23 9.53 -4.36
N PRO A 212 9.38 8.20 -4.55
CA PRO A 212 8.36 7.42 -5.25
C PRO A 212 7.08 7.14 -4.43
N LEU A 213 7.01 7.55 -3.16
CA LEU A 213 5.78 7.50 -2.34
C LEU A 213 4.90 8.75 -2.49
N LEU A 214 5.36 9.77 -3.21
CA LEU A 214 4.69 11.06 -3.43
C LEU A 214 3.95 11.11 -4.77
#